data_AF-A0A939JC35-F1
#
_entry.id   AF-A0A939JC35-F1
#
_cell.length_a   1.000
_cell.length_b   1.000
_cell.length_c   1.000
_cell.angle_alpha   90.00
_cell.angle_beta   90.00
_cell.angle_gamma   90.00
#
_symmetry.space_group_name_H-M   'P 1'
#
loop_
_entity.id
_entity.type
_entity.pdbx_description
1 polymer ?
#
loop_
_entity_poly.entity_id
_entity_poly.type
_entity_poly.pdbx_seq_one_letter_code
_entity_poly.pdbx_strand_id
1 'polypeptide(L)'
;MESLFLSPAPQGRRVYLYAVPDGVPLYFKHSELTPQPGYRTLWRGNPSSIQEQEAAQLIARLDSGPATTYRNYHLPPTETTKGFTTAKESFQSAVEQLAQQLEYADGTYPTEVLVGEVPG
;
A
#
# COMPACT_ATOMS: atom_id res chain seq x y z
N MET A 1 -11.79 5.55 5.23
CA MET A 1 -10.48 6.16 4.91
C MET A 1 -10.09 5.64 3.54
N GLU A 2 -9.62 6.49 2.61
CA GLU A 2 -9.23 6.07 1.24
C GLU A 2 -7.76 5.64 1.13
N SER A 3 -7.08 5.54 2.26
CA SER A 3 -5.69 5.18 2.31
C SER A 3 -5.35 4.32 3.52
N LEU A 4 -4.28 3.55 3.40
CA LEU A 4 -3.66 2.80 4.46
C LEU A 4 -2.24 3.33 4.65
N PHE A 5 -1.91 3.76 5.87
CA PHE A 5 -0.54 4.15 6.21
C PHE A 5 0.35 2.90 6.28
N LEU A 6 1.40 2.87 5.45
CA LEU A 6 2.28 1.71 5.37
C LEU A 6 3.44 1.82 6.38
N SER A 7 4.18 2.93 6.34
CA SER A 7 5.25 3.25 7.30
C SER A 7 5.80 4.68 7.06
N PRO A 8 6.64 5.21 7.98
CA PRO A 8 7.53 6.32 7.66
C PRO A 8 8.66 5.85 6.72
N ALA A 9 8.87 6.58 5.62
CA ALA A 9 10.03 6.43 4.73
C ALA A 9 11.23 7.25 5.23
N PRO A 10 12.44 7.01 4.68
CA PRO A 10 13.62 7.82 4.99
C PRO A 10 13.37 9.33 4.84
N GLN A 11 14.09 10.13 5.62
CA GLN A 11 14.09 11.60 5.54
C GLN A 11 12.76 12.27 5.92
N GLY A 12 12.02 11.71 6.89
CA GLY A 12 10.81 12.34 7.42
C GLY A 12 9.67 12.35 6.41
N ARG A 13 9.51 11.25 5.66
CA ARG A 13 8.43 11.06 4.68
C ARG A 13 7.50 9.96 5.15
N ARG A 14 6.27 9.93 4.63
CA ARG A 14 5.25 8.94 4.96
C ARG A 14 4.76 8.27 3.69
N VAL A 15 4.63 6.95 3.70
CA VAL A 15 4.14 6.17 2.56
C VAL A 15 2.75 5.66 2.85
N TYR A 16 1.86 5.83 1.88
CA TYR A 16 0.47 5.42 1.94
C TYR A 16 0.11 4.59 0.71
N LEU A 17 -0.70 3.57 0.93
CA LEU A 17 -1.46 2.87 -0.11
C LEU A 17 -2.82 3.58 -0.24
N TYR A 18 -3.24 3.91 -1.45
CA TYR A 18 -4.50 4.58 -1.76
C TYR A 18 -5.36 3.68 -2.65
N ALA A 19 -6.64 3.66 -2.34
CA ALA A 19 -7.69 3.06 -3.15
C ALA A 19 -8.94 3.93 -3.04
N VAL A 20 -9.91 3.69 -3.91
CA VAL A 20 -11.21 4.39 -3.92
C VAL A 20 -12.33 3.36 -3.73
N PRO A 21 -13.53 3.78 -3.31
CA PRO A 21 -14.69 2.88 -3.22
C PRO A 21 -15.02 2.22 -4.57
N ASP A 22 -15.72 1.09 -4.54
CA ASP A 22 -16.15 0.40 -5.76
C ASP A 22 -17.01 1.32 -6.65
N GLY A 23 -16.79 1.21 -7.96
CA GLY A 23 -17.41 2.09 -8.97
C GLY A 23 -16.81 3.49 -9.12
N VAL A 24 -15.83 3.88 -8.27
CA VAL A 24 -15.12 5.16 -8.40
C VAL A 24 -13.79 4.96 -9.16
N PRO A 25 -13.48 5.79 -10.17
CA PRO A 25 -12.17 5.73 -10.82
C PRO A 25 -11.02 6.27 -9.94
N LEU A 26 -9.95 5.49 -9.76
CA LEU A 26 -8.75 5.92 -9.01
C LEU A 26 -8.10 7.19 -9.60
N TYR A 27 -8.34 7.49 -10.88
CA TYR A 27 -7.89 8.71 -11.53
C TYR A 27 -8.28 9.99 -10.77
N PHE A 28 -9.47 10.03 -10.14
CA PHE A 28 -9.88 11.17 -9.33
C PHE A 28 -8.95 11.37 -8.14
N LYS A 29 -8.63 10.29 -7.42
CA LYS A 29 -7.71 10.34 -6.29
C LYS A 29 -6.30 10.71 -6.70
N HIS A 30 -5.82 10.17 -7.81
CA HIS A 30 -4.52 10.55 -8.36
C HIS A 30 -4.46 12.05 -8.70
N SER A 31 -5.52 12.61 -9.28
CA SER A 31 -5.60 14.04 -9.62
C SER A 31 -5.68 14.94 -8.40
N GLU A 32 -6.28 14.47 -7.30
CA GLU A 32 -6.29 15.17 -5.99
C GLU A 32 -4.88 15.20 -5.35
N LEU A 33 -4.13 14.10 -5.46
CA LEU A 33 -2.82 13.93 -4.81
C LEU A 33 -1.68 14.61 -5.57
N THR A 34 -1.69 14.54 -6.91
CA THR A 34 -0.62 15.08 -7.77
C THR A 34 -0.24 16.54 -7.50
N PRO A 35 -1.19 17.49 -7.29
CA PRO A 35 -0.84 18.89 -7.03
C PRO A 35 -0.32 19.14 -5.61
N GLN A 36 -0.34 18.16 -4.70
CA GLN A 36 0.10 18.36 -3.32
C GLN A 36 1.63 18.55 -3.27
N PRO A 37 2.13 19.62 -2.61
CA PRO A 37 3.56 19.88 -2.51
C PRO A 37 4.33 18.70 -1.94
N GLY A 38 5.31 18.20 -2.69
CA GLY A 38 6.19 17.11 -2.25
C GLY A 38 5.55 15.71 -2.28
N TYR A 39 4.33 15.55 -2.81
CA TYR A 39 3.77 14.25 -3.13
C TYR A 39 4.55 13.57 -4.25
N ARG A 40 4.73 12.25 -4.16
CA ARG A 40 5.38 11.41 -5.18
C ARG A 40 4.61 10.11 -5.35
N THR A 41 4.24 9.79 -6.59
CA THR A 41 3.73 8.46 -6.94
C THR A 41 4.90 7.48 -6.97
N LEU A 42 4.80 6.40 -6.19
CA LEU A 42 5.77 5.31 -6.17
C LEU A 42 5.37 4.17 -7.09
N TRP A 43 4.08 3.82 -7.10
CA TRP A 43 3.54 2.74 -7.92
C TRP A 43 2.04 2.95 -8.14
N ARG A 44 1.52 2.49 -9.28
CA ARG A 44 0.09 2.49 -9.59
C ARG A 44 -0.22 1.35 -10.52
N GLY A 45 -1.31 0.63 -10.27
CA GLY A 45 -1.76 -0.45 -11.15
C GLY A 45 -2.72 -1.40 -10.46
N ASN A 46 -3.02 -2.50 -11.14
CA ASN A 46 -3.84 -3.57 -10.59
C ASN A 46 -3.06 -4.35 -9.52
N PRO A 47 -3.57 -4.48 -8.29
CA PRO A 47 -2.91 -5.24 -7.23
C PRO A 47 -2.50 -6.67 -7.61
N SER A 48 -3.26 -7.34 -8.46
CA SER A 48 -2.96 -8.73 -8.87
C SER A 48 -1.76 -8.81 -9.82
N SER A 49 -1.49 -7.73 -10.57
CA SER A 49 -0.42 -7.67 -11.57
C SER A 49 0.94 -7.26 -11.01
N ILE A 50 1.02 -6.82 -9.75
CA ILE A 50 2.31 -6.46 -9.14
C ILE A 50 3.26 -7.66 -9.17
N GLN A 51 4.49 -7.42 -9.60
CA GLN A 51 5.55 -8.42 -9.57
C GLN A 51 6.23 -8.44 -8.20
N GLU A 52 6.80 -9.59 -7.84
CA GLU A 52 7.52 -9.74 -6.56
C GLU A 52 8.62 -8.71 -6.39
N GLN A 53 9.38 -8.42 -7.46
CA GLN A 53 10.45 -7.43 -7.45
C GLN A 53 9.92 -6.01 -7.21
N GLU A 54 8.78 -5.64 -7.80
CA GLU A 54 8.17 -4.32 -7.61
C GLU A 54 7.66 -4.16 -6.16
N ALA A 55 6.98 -5.19 -5.65
CA ALA A 55 6.53 -5.22 -4.27
C ALA A 55 7.71 -5.13 -3.29
N ALA A 56 8.79 -5.87 -3.53
CA ALA A 56 9.99 -5.83 -2.70
C ALA A 56 10.65 -4.43 -2.71
N GLN A 57 10.68 -3.75 -3.87
CA GLN A 57 11.20 -2.38 -3.96
C GLN A 57 10.35 -1.36 -3.20
N LEU A 58 9.01 -1.53 -3.21
CA LEU A 58 8.12 -0.69 -2.42
C LEU A 58 8.37 -0.91 -0.93
N ILE A 59 8.44 -2.16 -0.48
CA ILE A 59 8.68 -2.48 0.94
C ILE A 59 10.06 -2.03 1.41
N ALA A 60 11.09 -2.13 0.56
CA ALA A 60 12.42 -1.63 0.87
C ALA A 60 12.46 -0.09 1.08
N ARG A 61 11.43 0.66 0.64
CA ARG A 61 11.27 2.07 1.02
C ARG A 61 10.56 2.27 2.34
N LEU A 62 9.77 1.29 2.77
CA LEU A 62 9.01 1.35 4.00
C LEU A 62 9.91 1.13 5.22
N ASP A 63 10.85 0.20 5.11
CA ASP A 63 11.76 -0.17 6.19
C ASP A 63 13.21 0.01 5.74
N SER A 64 14.03 0.62 6.61
CA SER A 64 15.46 0.76 6.38
C SER A 64 16.18 -0.56 6.70
N GLY A 65 16.12 -1.53 5.78
CA GLY A 65 16.86 -2.79 5.87
C GLY A 65 16.23 -3.94 5.08
N PRO A 66 16.98 -5.03 4.84
CA PRO A 66 16.40 -6.25 4.27
C PRO A 66 15.43 -6.87 5.28
N ALA A 67 14.14 -6.93 4.92
CA ALA A 67 13.13 -7.61 5.72
C ALA A 67 13.38 -9.13 5.67
N THR A 68 13.63 -9.76 6.81
CA THR A 68 13.69 -11.23 6.91
C THR A 68 12.30 -11.88 6.84
N THR A 69 11.26 -11.10 7.13
CA THR A 69 9.84 -11.45 7.01
C THR A 69 9.06 -10.20 6.62
N TYR A 70 8.15 -10.32 5.65
CA TYR A 70 7.34 -9.19 5.18
C TYR A 70 6.08 -9.02 6.03
N ARG A 71 5.59 -7.78 6.19
CA ARG A 71 4.47 -7.49 7.08
C ARG A 71 3.17 -8.15 6.62
N ASN A 72 2.45 -8.80 7.53
CA ASN A 72 1.08 -9.22 7.32
C ASN A 72 0.12 -8.18 7.91
N TYR A 73 -0.62 -7.47 7.07
CA TYR A 73 -1.49 -6.36 7.49
C TYR A 73 -2.79 -6.81 8.16
N HIS A 74 -3.14 -8.10 8.10
CA HIS A 74 -4.26 -8.68 8.84
C HIS A 74 -3.94 -8.98 10.31
N LEU A 75 -2.66 -8.95 10.67
CA LEU A 75 -2.22 -9.23 12.03
C LEU A 75 -2.04 -7.95 12.83
N PRO A 76 -2.23 -7.99 14.16
CA PRO A 76 -1.86 -6.90 15.03
C PRO A 76 -0.37 -6.54 14.86
N PRO A 77 0.02 -5.25 14.98
CA PRO A 77 1.43 -4.83 14.85
C PRO A 77 2.40 -5.53 15.80
N THR A 78 1.89 -6.14 16.87
CA THR A 78 2.65 -6.90 17.86
C THR A 78 3.07 -8.30 17.39
N GLU A 79 2.51 -8.83 16.31
CA GLU A 79 2.78 -10.20 15.81
C GLU A 79 3.73 -10.21 14.59
N THR A 80 4.91 -9.60 14.74
CA THR A 80 5.89 -9.44 13.64
C THR A 80 6.51 -10.74 13.13
N THR A 81 6.49 -11.83 13.92
CA THR A 81 7.06 -13.13 13.53
C THR A 81 6.16 -13.98 12.63
N LYS A 82 4.91 -13.56 12.41
CA LYS A 82 3.93 -14.25 11.55
C LYS A 82 3.70 -13.51 10.22
N GLY A 83 4.76 -12.88 9.73
CA GLY A 83 4.78 -12.20 8.44
C GLY A 83 4.73 -13.17 7.25
N PHE A 84 4.67 -12.61 6.05
CA PHE A 84 4.75 -13.37 4.80
C PHE A 84 6.20 -13.63 4.38
N THR A 85 6.36 -14.64 3.53
CA THR A 85 7.65 -14.98 2.91
C THR A 85 7.92 -14.19 1.63
N THR A 86 6.88 -13.61 1.02
CA THR A 86 7.01 -12.79 -0.19
C THR A 86 6.50 -11.37 0.01
N ALA A 87 7.11 -10.43 -0.71
CA ALA A 87 6.70 -9.03 -0.73
C ALA A 87 5.32 -8.88 -1.37
N LYS A 88 5.02 -9.70 -2.37
CA LYS A 88 3.71 -9.69 -3.04
C LYS A 88 2.59 -10.06 -2.08
N GLU A 89 2.74 -11.09 -1.26
CA GLU A 89 1.73 -11.46 -0.26
C GLU A 89 1.53 -10.33 0.78
N SER A 90 2.63 -9.69 1.21
CA SER A 90 2.55 -8.54 2.11
C SER A 90 1.79 -7.38 1.48
N PHE A 91 2.09 -7.04 0.23
CA PHE A 91 1.38 -6.02 -0.53
C PHE A 91 -0.10 -6.37 -0.70
N GLN A 92 -0.41 -7.62 -1.03
CA GLN A 92 -1.79 -8.09 -1.16
C GLN A 92 -2.55 -7.95 0.16
N SER A 93 -1.98 -8.36 1.29
CA SER A 93 -2.63 -8.18 2.60
C SER A 93 -2.88 -6.70 2.94
N ALA A 94 -2.01 -5.79 2.50
CA ALA A 94 -2.22 -4.36 2.66
C ALA A 94 -3.43 -3.87 1.83
N VAL A 95 -3.58 -4.37 0.61
CA VAL A 95 -4.71 -4.08 -0.27
C VAL A 95 -6.00 -4.66 0.30
N GLU A 96 -5.97 -5.90 0.81
CA GLU A 96 -7.12 -6.56 1.45
C GLU A 96 -7.56 -5.79 2.70
N GLN A 97 -6.61 -5.38 3.54
CA GLN A 97 -6.88 -4.54 4.71
C GLN A 97 -7.49 -3.18 4.33
N LEU A 98 -7.03 -2.56 3.23
CA LEU A 98 -7.60 -1.31 2.73
C LEU A 98 -9.00 -1.52 2.12
N ALA A 99 -9.23 -2.61 1.41
CA ALA A 99 -10.53 -2.97 0.87
C ALA A 99 -11.59 -3.13 1.97
N GLN A 100 -11.22 -3.78 3.09
CA GLN A 100 -12.08 -3.88 4.27
C GLN A 100 -12.43 -2.51 4.87
N GLN A 101 -11.46 -1.59 4.95
CA GLN A 101 -11.70 -0.21 5.43
C GLN A 101 -12.59 0.62 4.49
N LEU A 102 -12.64 0.23 3.22
CA LEU A 102 -13.47 0.83 2.18
C LEU A 102 -14.80 0.09 1.98
N GLU A 103 -15.08 -0.93 2.81
CA GLU A 103 -16.33 -1.70 2.79
C GLU A 103 -16.60 -2.39 1.43
N TYR A 104 -15.54 -2.83 0.76
CA TYR A 104 -15.67 -3.74 -0.39
C TYR A 104 -16.39 -5.03 0.04
N ALA A 105 -17.21 -5.59 -0.85
CA ALA A 105 -17.89 -6.86 -0.61
C ALA A 105 -16.89 -8.00 -0.35
N ASP A 106 -17.29 -9.00 0.43
CA ASP A 106 -16.41 -10.13 0.74
C ASP A 106 -15.85 -10.80 -0.54
N GLY A 107 -14.53 -10.89 -0.61
CA GLY A 107 -13.82 -11.44 -1.76
C GLY A 107 -13.68 -10.50 -2.96
N THR A 108 -14.11 -9.24 -2.86
CA THR A 108 -13.84 -8.20 -3.86
C THR A 108 -12.76 -7.25 -3.38
N TYR A 109 -12.00 -6.70 -4.32
CA TYR A 109 -10.85 -5.86 -4.05
C TYR A 109 -10.77 -4.71 -5.06
N PRO A 110 -10.09 -3.60 -4.72
CA PRO A 110 -9.81 -2.54 -5.67
C PRO A 110 -9.13 -3.08 -6.93
N THR A 111 -9.67 -2.75 -8.10
CA THR A 111 -9.08 -3.15 -9.40
C THR A 111 -7.84 -2.33 -9.76
N GLU A 112 -7.64 -1.21 -9.08
CA GLU A 112 -6.49 -0.34 -9.21
C GLU A 112 -6.16 0.28 -7.84
N VAL A 113 -4.88 0.35 -7.49
CA VAL A 113 -4.40 1.05 -6.30
C VAL A 113 -3.20 1.93 -6.64
N LEU A 114 -2.88 2.86 -5.74
CA LEU A 114 -1.81 3.83 -5.87
C LEU A 114 -0.97 3.83 -4.60
N VAL A 115 0.34 3.67 -4.71
CA VAL A 115 1.26 3.88 -3.59
C VAL A 115 1.89 5.25 -3.76
N GLY A 116 1.70 6.10 -2.75
CA GLY A 116 2.17 7.48 -2.75
C GLY A 116 2.99 7.81 -1.51
N GLU A 117 3.94 8.72 -1.68
CA GLU A 117 4.83 9.20 -0.63
C GLU A 117 4.64 10.71 -0.45
N VAL A 118 4.42 11.15 0.79
CA VAL A 118 4.21 12.56 1.16
C VAL A 118 5.21 13.00 2.24
N PRO A 119 5.46 14.32 2.38
CA PRO A 119 6.18 14.85 3.55
C PRO A 119 5.49 14.46 4.86
N GLY A 120 6.27 14.13 5.89
CA GLY A 120 5.82 13.56 7.16
C GLY A 120 6.02 14.44 8.39
#